data_AF-A0A955SYP7-F1
#
_entry.id   AF-A0A955SYP7-F1
#
_cell.length_a   1.000
_cell.length_b   1.000
_cell.length_c   1.000
_cell.angle_alpha   90.00
_cell.angle_beta   90.00
_cell.angle_gamma   90.00
#
_symmetry.space_group_name_H-M   'P 1'
#
loop_
_entity.id
_entity.type
_entity.pdbx_description
1 polymer ?
#
loop_
_entity_poly.entity_id
_entity_poly.type
_entity_poly.pdbx_seq_one_letter_code
_entity_poly.pdbx_strand_id
1 'polypeptide(L)'
;MDIVHKWSNDDLSAVQDSVDALAGVLPDATPQADSGWEEKRFNQVQFLHSTAEQALLGDPVSKMILDVEAIDFHYKRGEVQKAIDRLEPWISAYPTALHQTFTEDEKHWSLWAKYNYFGLFSLMGQAPVAESGFREIVETVPLSENPDLVTMSWFGLAQALNLQGRTSEAIAALETALDLDASEVEFIPEGVQNERSQPRLLGGKMPTDTRATVVNAYQRLLAESNSSGGAN
;
A
#
# COMPACT_ATOMS: atom_id res chain seq x y z
N MET A 1 23.82 13.78 3.59
CA MET A 1 23.57 12.97 4.79
C MET A 1 23.07 11.64 4.25
N ASP A 2 23.92 10.61 4.20
CA ASP A 2 23.58 9.32 3.60
C ASP A 2 22.67 8.54 4.55
N ILE A 3 21.39 8.88 4.55
CA ILE A 3 20.33 8.08 5.20
C ILE A 3 19.87 7.02 4.20
N VAL A 4 20.82 6.28 3.62
CA VAL A 4 20.49 5.16 2.73
C VAL A 4 20.38 3.95 3.63
N HIS A 5 19.15 3.45 3.80
CA HIS A 5 18.90 2.15 4.41
C HIS A 5 19.84 1.12 3.78
N LYS A 6 20.69 0.50 4.61
CA LYS A 6 21.61 -0.54 4.17
C LYS A 6 20.96 -1.88 4.41
N TRP A 7 20.55 -2.53 3.32
CA TRP A 7 20.23 -3.94 3.32
C TRP A 7 21.37 -4.75 3.95
N SER A 8 21.01 -5.80 4.68
CA SER A 8 21.99 -6.74 5.21
C SER A 8 22.67 -7.50 4.06
N ASN A 9 23.80 -8.15 4.36
CA ASN A 9 24.44 -9.03 3.37
C ASN A 9 23.51 -10.18 2.96
N ASP A 10 22.66 -10.65 3.88
CA ASP A 10 21.69 -11.70 3.60
C ASP A 10 20.59 -11.22 2.66
N ASP A 11 20.10 -9.98 2.85
CA ASP A 11 19.14 -9.35 1.94
C ASP A 11 19.73 -9.19 0.53
N LEU A 12 20.96 -8.66 0.45
CA LEU A 12 21.67 -8.51 -0.83
C LEU A 12 21.86 -9.86 -1.53
N SER A 13 22.25 -10.89 -0.79
CA SER A 13 22.41 -12.24 -1.35
C SER A 13 21.09 -12.81 -1.87
N ALA A 14 20.00 -12.69 -1.10
CA ALA A 14 18.70 -13.20 -1.51
C ALA A 14 18.15 -12.49 -2.76
N VAL A 15 18.36 -11.17 -2.86
CA VAL A 15 17.99 -10.39 -4.03
C VAL A 15 18.85 -10.78 -5.24
N GLN A 16 20.17 -10.95 -5.05
CA GLN A 16 21.07 -11.41 -6.11
C GLN A 16 20.68 -12.79 -6.62
N ASP A 17 20.41 -13.76 -5.73
CA ASP A 17 19.99 -15.11 -6.11
C ASP A 17 18.69 -15.09 -6.94
N SER A 18 17.76 -14.19 -6.58
CA SER A 18 16.50 -14.02 -7.31
C SER A 18 16.72 -13.39 -8.69
N VAL A 19 17.61 -12.40 -8.79
CA VAL A 19 18.01 -11.77 -10.06
C VAL A 19 18.67 -12.78 -10.99
N ASP A 20 19.60 -13.58 -10.47
CA ASP A 20 20.33 -14.59 -11.23
C ASP A 20 19.39 -15.70 -11.72
N ALA A 21 18.45 -16.15 -10.87
CA ALA A 21 17.44 -17.13 -11.24
C ALA A 21 16.52 -16.63 -12.36
N LEU A 22 16.09 -15.36 -12.30
CA LEU A 22 15.22 -14.77 -13.31
C LEU A 22 15.96 -14.45 -14.62
N ALA A 23 17.23 -14.06 -14.55
CA ALA A 23 18.06 -13.79 -15.73
C ALA A 23 18.19 -15.01 -16.66
N GLY A 24 18.15 -16.23 -16.10
CA GLY A 24 18.18 -17.47 -16.88
C GLY A 24 16.85 -17.86 -17.54
N VAL A 25 15.73 -17.26 -17.13
CA VAL A 25 14.37 -17.68 -17.56
C VAL A 25 13.66 -16.59 -18.36
N LEU A 26 13.84 -15.31 -18.00
CA LEU A 26 13.12 -14.19 -18.60
C LEU A 26 13.39 -13.98 -20.10
N PRO A 27 14.61 -14.16 -20.65
CA PRO A 27 14.86 -13.89 -22.08
C PRO A 27 14.02 -14.74 -23.04
N ASP A 28 13.71 -15.98 -22.64
CA ASP A 28 12.95 -16.92 -23.45
C ASP A 28 11.48 -17.02 -23.04
N ALA A 29 11.08 -16.33 -21.96
CA ALA A 29 9.72 -16.36 -21.45
C ALA A 29 8.83 -15.41 -22.25
N THR A 30 7.69 -15.92 -22.72
CA THR A 30 6.64 -15.12 -23.38
C THR A 30 5.29 -15.40 -22.73
N PRO A 31 4.49 -14.39 -22.39
CA PRO A 31 3.13 -14.62 -21.91
C PRO A 31 2.27 -15.27 -23.00
N GLN A 32 1.30 -16.12 -22.65
CA GLN A 32 0.34 -16.60 -23.65
C GLN A 32 -0.49 -15.43 -24.17
N ALA A 33 -0.56 -15.32 -25.49
CA ALA A 33 -1.08 -14.14 -26.19
C ALA A 33 -2.56 -13.82 -25.92
N ASP A 34 -3.33 -14.76 -25.36
CA ASP A 34 -4.76 -14.65 -25.08
C ASP A 34 -5.11 -14.56 -23.58
N SER A 35 -4.11 -14.63 -22.69
CA SER A 35 -4.31 -14.52 -21.25
C SER A 35 -3.85 -13.17 -20.72
N GLY A 36 -4.78 -12.21 -20.64
CA GLY A 36 -4.51 -10.89 -20.03
C GLY A 36 -4.14 -10.96 -18.54
N TRP A 37 -4.21 -12.14 -17.91
CA TRP A 37 -3.68 -12.39 -16.57
C TRP A 37 -2.21 -12.84 -16.61
N GLU A 38 -1.82 -13.69 -17.57
CA GLU A 38 -0.43 -14.11 -17.73
C GLU A 38 0.45 -12.95 -18.16
N GLU A 39 -0.04 -12.10 -19.07
CA GLU A 39 0.64 -10.88 -19.48
C GLU A 39 0.92 -9.96 -18.29
N LYS A 40 -0.06 -9.75 -17.40
CA LYS A 40 0.13 -8.94 -16.18
C LYS A 40 1.17 -9.52 -15.25
N ARG A 41 1.12 -10.84 -15.02
CA ARG A 41 2.12 -11.52 -14.17
C ARG A 41 3.51 -11.43 -14.77
N PHE A 42 3.62 -11.64 -16.07
CA PHE A 42 4.88 -11.51 -16.79
C PHE A 42 5.47 -10.11 -16.65
N ASN A 43 4.67 -9.07 -16.90
CA ASN A 43 5.07 -7.68 -16.73
C ASN A 43 5.47 -7.36 -15.29
N GLN A 44 4.76 -7.92 -14.30
CA GLN A 44 5.12 -7.77 -12.88
C GLN A 44 6.48 -8.41 -12.58
N VAL A 45 6.75 -9.61 -13.08
CA VAL A 45 8.05 -10.28 -12.87
C VAL A 45 9.17 -9.48 -13.52
N GLN A 46 8.98 -8.96 -14.74
CA GLN A 46 9.96 -8.10 -15.39
C GLN A 46 10.21 -6.81 -14.61
N PHE A 47 9.15 -6.17 -14.10
CA PHE A 47 9.27 -4.99 -13.24
C PHE A 47 10.08 -5.29 -11.97
N LEU A 48 9.74 -6.35 -11.24
CA LEU A 48 10.44 -6.73 -10.01
C LEU A 48 11.89 -7.11 -10.28
N HIS A 49 12.18 -7.79 -11.40
CA HIS A 49 13.53 -8.13 -11.82
C HIS A 49 14.37 -6.87 -12.08
N SER A 50 13.88 -5.95 -12.92
CA SER A 50 14.57 -4.69 -13.17
C SER A 50 14.75 -3.86 -11.90
N THR A 51 13.75 -3.85 -11.01
CA THR A 51 13.82 -3.15 -9.73
C THR A 51 14.91 -3.76 -8.84
N ALA A 52 15.00 -5.09 -8.79
CA ALA A 52 16.05 -5.79 -8.05
C ALA A 52 17.45 -5.49 -8.57
N GLU A 53 17.64 -5.42 -9.89
CA GLU A 53 18.92 -5.00 -10.48
C GLU A 53 19.31 -3.58 -10.05
N GLN A 54 18.39 -2.61 -10.11
CA GLN A 54 18.65 -1.24 -9.66
C GLN A 54 18.93 -1.14 -8.16
N ALA A 55 18.21 -1.92 -7.35
CA ALA A 55 18.43 -1.98 -5.91
C ALA A 55 19.82 -2.51 -5.56
N LEU A 56 20.32 -3.52 -6.29
CA LEU A 56 21.69 -4.04 -6.16
C LEU A 56 22.75 -3.02 -6.57
N LEU A 57 22.43 -2.13 -7.53
CA LEU A 57 23.28 -0.98 -7.88
C LEU A 57 23.23 0.15 -6.84
N GLY A 58 22.41 0.01 -5.80
CA GLY A 58 22.33 0.94 -4.69
C GLY A 58 21.22 1.99 -4.82
N ASP A 59 20.33 1.87 -5.80
CA ASP A 59 19.21 2.79 -5.96
C ASP A 59 18.26 2.72 -4.75
N PRO A 60 18.08 3.82 -4.00
CA PRO A 60 17.30 3.81 -2.78
C PRO A 60 15.81 3.55 -3.05
N VAL A 61 15.24 4.08 -4.13
CA VAL A 61 13.80 3.89 -4.39
C VAL A 61 13.51 2.44 -4.75
N SER A 62 14.34 1.81 -5.57
CA SER A 62 14.17 0.41 -5.92
C SER A 62 14.25 -0.51 -4.69
N LYS A 63 15.09 -0.17 -3.71
CA LYS A 63 15.11 -0.88 -2.42
C LYS A 63 13.81 -0.69 -1.64
N MET A 64 13.31 0.54 -1.55
CA MET A 64 12.03 0.83 -0.91
C MET A 64 10.89 0.04 -1.57
N ILE A 65 10.81 0.02 -2.90
CA ILE A 65 9.78 -0.73 -3.64
C ILE A 65 9.81 -2.21 -3.25
N LEU A 66 11.00 -2.81 -3.21
CA LEU A 66 11.15 -4.22 -2.83
C LEU A 66 10.83 -4.47 -1.35
N ASP A 67 11.18 -3.54 -0.46
CA ASP A 67 10.79 -3.63 0.94
C ASP A 67 9.27 -3.52 1.12
N VAL A 68 8.58 -2.68 0.32
CA VAL A 68 7.12 -2.58 0.28
C VAL A 68 6.48 -3.88 -0.22
N GLU A 69 6.99 -4.43 -1.31
CA GLU A 69 6.50 -5.70 -1.88
C GLU A 69 6.74 -6.89 -0.92
N ALA A 70 7.80 -6.83 -0.11
CA ALA A 70 8.09 -7.84 0.90
C ALA A 70 7.15 -7.80 2.14
N ILE A 71 6.37 -6.73 2.32
CA ILE A 71 5.47 -6.58 3.48
C ILE A 71 4.47 -7.73 3.54
N ASP A 72 3.76 -8.01 2.44
CA ASP A 72 2.74 -9.05 2.40
C ASP A 72 3.33 -10.43 2.73
N PHE A 73 4.56 -10.68 2.28
CA PHE A 73 5.29 -11.90 2.60
C PHE A 73 5.60 -12.03 4.11
N HIS A 74 6.15 -10.98 4.72
CA HIS A 74 6.45 -10.97 6.15
C HIS A 74 5.16 -11.03 6.98
N TYR A 75 4.12 -10.29 6.58
CA TYR A 75 2.80 -10.31 7.21
C TYR A 75 2.20 -11.72 7.21
N LYS A 76 2.18 -12.41 6.06
CA LYS A 76 1.66 -13.78 5.95
C LYS A 76 2.42 -14.81 6.78
N ARG A 77 3.67 -14.50 7.15
CA ARG A 77 4.49 -15.32 8.06
C ARG A 77 4.38 -14.91 9.53
N GLY A 78 3.58 -13.89 9.84
CA GLY A 78 3.47 -13.33 11.19
C GLY A 78 4.71 -12.52 11.62
N GLU A 79 5.58 -12.17 10.69
CA GLU A 79 6.83 -11.42 10.93
C GLU A 79 6.61 -9.90 10.86
N VAL A 80 5.55 -9.40 11.51
CA VAL A 80 5.11 -8.00 11.42
C VAL A 80 6.22 -7.01 11.80
N GLN A 81 6.98 -7.30 12.85
CA GLN A 81 8.10 -6.44 13.27
C GLN A 81 9.19 -6.34 12.19
N LYS A 82 9.50 -7.43 11.48
CA LYS A 82 10.48 -7.38 10.38
C LYS A 82 9.99 -6.47 9.25
N ALA A 83 8.71 -6.51 8.92
CA ALA A 83 8.15 -5.60 7.92
C ALA A 83 8.27 -4.13 8.36
N ILE A 84 8.02 -3.83 9.64
CA ILE A 84 8.19 -2.48 10.21
C ILE A 84 9.65 -2.04 10.13
N ASP A 85 10.59 -2.88 10.58
CA ASP A 85 12.02 -2.56 10.60
C ASP A 85 12.57 -2.27 9.19
N ARG A 86 12.00 -2.88 8.15
CA ARG A 86 12.35 -2.61 6.75
C ARG A 86 11.82 -1.26 6.26
N LEU A 87 10.61 -0.88 6.65
CA LEU A 87 9.98 0.36 6.18
C LEU A 87 10.40 1.60 6.98
N GLU A 88 10.66 1.45 8.28
CA GLU A 88 10.94 2.59 9.18
C GLU A 88 12.06 3.51 8.68
N PRO A 89 13.19 3.01 8.15
CA PRO A 89 14.24 3.86 7.60
C PRO A 89 13.77 4.68 6.40
N TRP A 90 12.92 4.10 5.54
CA TRP A 90 12.34 4.79 4.38
C TRP A 90 11.38 5.89 4.82
N ILE A 91 10.47 5.57 5.73
CA ILE A 91 9.52 6.56 6.26
C ILE A 91 10.24 7.69 7.00
N SER A 92 11.31 7.38 7.73
CA SER A 92 12.10 8.37 8.45
C SER A 92 12.92 9.28 7.51
N ALA A 93 13.48 8.71 6.43
CA ALA A 93 14.26 9.46 5.44
C ALA A 93 13.38 10.31 4.52
N TYR A 94 12.16 9.83 4.24
CA TYR A 94 11.20 10.44 3.33
C TYR A 94 9.85 10.65 4.04
N PRO A 95 9.81 11.49 5.09
CA PRO A 95 8.61 11.65 5.94
C PRO A 95 7.42 12.25 5.20
N THR A 96 7.67 12.89 4.05
CA THR A 96 6.64 13.34 3.12
C THR A 96 6.84 12.64 1.77
N ALA A 97 5.73 12.18 1.20
CA ALA A 97 5.70 11.75 -0.19
C ALA A 97 5.85 12.89 -1.21
N LEU A 98 6.05 14.12 -0.73
CA LEU A 98 6.29 15.30 -1.54
C LEU A 98 7.78 15.63 -1.61
N HIS A 99 8.65 14.62 -1.55
CA HIS A 99 10.06 14.83 -1.86
C HIS A 99 10.13 15.37 -3.30
N GLN A 100 10.60 16.61 -3.45
CA GLN A 100 10.47 17.35 -4.72
C GLN A 100 11.20 16.69 -5.89
N THR A 101 12.15 15.80 -5.61
CA THR A 101 12.93 15.08 -6.62
C THR A 101 12.34 13.73 -7.00
N PHE A 102 11.31 13.25 -6.30
CA PHE A 102 10.68 11.98 -6.65
C PHE A 102 9.84 12.16 -7.93
N THR A 103 9.95 11.18 -8.83
CA THR A 103 8.99 11.00 -9.91
C THR A 103 7.62 10.62 -9.33
N GLU A 104 6.56 10.75 -10.11
CA GLU A 104 5.21 10.42 -9.64
C GLU A 104 5.09 8.96 -9.16
N ASP A 105 5.77 8.03 -9.81
CA ASP A 105 5.78 6.62 -9.40
C ASP A 105 6.50 6.44 -8.05
N GLU A 106 7.60 7.15 -7.83
CA GLU A 106 8.36 7.09 -6.57
C GLU A 106 7.56 7.70 -5.40
N LYS A 107 6.84 8.80 -5.66
CA LYS A 107 5.90 9.38 -4.68
C LYS A 107 4.80 8.39 -4.34
N HIS A 108 4.23 7.73 -5.35
CA HIS A 108 3.20 6.71 -5.16
C HIS A 108 3.71 5.58 -4.25
N TRP A 109 4.89 5.02 -4.53
CA TRP A 109 5.46 3.96 -3.69
C TRP A 109 5.80 4.41 -2.28
N SER A 110 6.29 5.64 -2.11
CA SER A 110 6.56 6.22 -0.79
C SER A 110 5.28 6.38 0.04
N LEU A 111 4.19 6.85 -0.58
CA LEU A 111 2.88 6.93 0.07
C LEU A 111 2.36 5.56 0.48
N TRP A 112 2.48 4.58 -0.40
CA TRP A 112 2.05 3.21 -0.12
C TRP A 112 2.90 2.57 0.98
N ALA A 113 4.22 2.81 1.01
CA ALA A 113 5.08 2.40 2.11
C ALA A 113 4.56 2.95 3.44
N LYS A 114 4.21 4.24 3.47
CA LYS A 114 3.71 4.93 4.66
C LYS A 114 2.36 4.38 5.13
N TYR A 115 1.42 4.18 4.21
CA TYR A 115 0.13 3.54 4.51
C TYR A 115 0.32 2.15 5.12
N ASN A 116 1.14 1.30 4.50
CA ASN A 116 1.38 -0.05 5.02
C ASN A 116 2.10 -0.03 6.37
N TYR A 117 3.08 0.86 6.55
CA TYR A 117 3.78 1.04 7.82
C TYR A 117 2.80 1.29 8.97
N PHE A 118 1.83 2.19 8.80
CA PHE A 118 0.79 2.44 9.80
C PHE A 118 -0.22 1.30 9.95
N GLY A 119 -0.55 0.60 8.86
CA GLY A 119 -1.34 -0.62 8.92
C GLY A 119 -0.70 -1.72 9.78
N LEU A 120 0.62 -1.87 9.72
CA LEU A 120 1.35 -2.83 10.56
C LEU A 120 1.23 -2.51 12.06
N PHE A 121 1.17 -1.23 12.44
CA PHE A 121 0.93 -0.86 13.84
C PHE A 121 -0.46 -1.23 14.35
N SER A 122 -1.51 -1.16 13.50
CA SER A 122 -2.83 -1.68 13.86
C SER A 122 -2.78 -3.17 14.18
N LEU A 123 -2.02 -3.95 13.39
CA LEU A 123 -1.85 -5.39 13.61
C LEU A 123 -1.09 -5.73 14.89
N MET A 124 -0.20 -4.85 15.35
CA MET A 124 0.50 -5.00 16.63
C MET A 124 -0.32 -4.49 17.83
N GLY A 125 -1.55 -4.02 17.63
CA GLY A 125 -2.36 -3.41 18.68
C GLY A 125 -1.88 -2.01 19.10
N GLN A 126 -0.94 -1.40 18.37
CA GLN A 126 -0.47 -0.03 18.60
C GLN A 126 -1.40 0.97 17.91
N ALA A 127 -2.68 0.91 18.26
CA ALA A 127 -3.73 1.68 17.61
C ALA A 127 -3.52 3.21 17.64
N PRO A 128 -2.97 3.83 18.71
CA PRO A 128 -2.67 5.27 18.71
C PRO A 128 -1.63 5.69 17.66
N VAL A 129 -0.62 4.86 17.40
CA VAL A 129 0.41 5.13 16.38
C VAL A 129 -0.21 5.03 14.99
N ALA A 130 -0.99 3.98 14.75
CA ALA A 130 -1.72 3.80 13.50
C ALA A 130 -2.70 4.96 13.23
N GLU A 131 -3.47 5.39 14.23
CA GLU A 131 -4.38 6.53 14.11
C GLU A 131 -3.62 7.79 13.69
N SER A 132 -2.55 8.15 14.40
CA SER A 132 -1.77 9.35 14.11
C SER A 132 -1.26 9.33 12.67
N GLY A 133 -0.78 8.17 12.21
CA GLY A 133 -0.26 8.01 10.87
C GLY A 133 -1.31 8.10 9.77
N PHE A 134 -2.45 7.44 9.94
CA PHE A 134 -3.53 7.54 8.97
C PHE A 134 -4.13 8.94 8.89
N ARG A 135 -4.25 9.64 10.03
CA ARG A 135 -4.65 11.07 10.06
C ARG A 135 -3.70 11.93 9.25
N GLU A 136 -2.40 11.75 9.46
CA GLU A 136 -1.39 12.48 8.71
C GLU A 136 -1.57 12.29 7.19
N ILE A 137 -1.83 11.06 6.73
CA ILE A 137 -2.04 10.79 5.29
C ILE A 137 -3.28 11.54 4.77
N VAL A 138 -4.44 11.41 5.42
CA VAL A 138 -5.69 12.05 4.93
C VAL A 138 -5.67 13.58 5.04
N GLU A 139 -4.84 14.15 5.92
CA GLU A 139 -4.68 15.59 6.08
C GLU A 139 -3.67 16.20 5.09
N THR A 140 -2.68 15.42 4.66
CA THR A 140 -1.54 15.95 3.88
C THR A 140 -1.54 15.54 2.41
N VAL A 141 -2.21 14.44 2.05
CA VAL A 141 -2.27 13.96 0.67
C VAL A 141 -3.54 14.49 0.01
N PRO A 142 -3.44 15.32 -1.03
CA PRO A 142 -4.61 15.80 -1.74
C PRO A 142 -5.37 14.64 -2.39
N LEU A 143 -6.70 14.63 -2.25
CA LEU A 143 -7.57 13.62 -2.87
C LEU A 143 -7.35 13.53 -4.39
N SER A 144 -7.07 14.65 -5.05
CA SER A 144 -6.80 14.70 -6.49
C SER A 144 -5.48 14.05 -6.91
N GLU A 145 -4.52 13.90 -5.99
CA GLU A 145 -3.22 13.30 -6.28
C GLU A 145 -3.26 11.78 -6.12
N ASN A 146 -3.91 11.27 -5.06
CA ASN A 146 -3.99 9.84 -4.82
C ASN A 146 -5.32 9.43 -4.14
N PRO A 147 -6.42 9.36 -4.90
CA PRO A 147 -7.75 9.10 -4.34
C PRO A 147 -7.87 7.73 -3.69
N ASP A 148 -7.23 6.70 -4.27
CA ASP A 148 -7.20 5.34 -3.73
C ASP A 148 -6.55 5.32 -2.34
N LEU A 149 -5.37 5.92 -2.19
CA LEU A 149 -4.66 5.96 -0.92
C LEU A 149 -5.43 6.72 0.15
N VAL A 150 -5.99 7.89 -0.19
CA VAL A 150 -6.77 8.71 0.76
C VAL A 150 -7.99 7.92 1.24
N THR A 151 -8.71 7.27 0.33
CA THR A 151 -9.85 6.39 0.66
C THR A 151 -9.43 5.24 1.56
N MET A 152 -8.33 4.54 1.24
CA MET A 152 -7.82 3.46 2.07
C MET A 152 -7.33 3.94 3.45
N SER A 153 -6.80 5.16 3.52
CA SER A 153 -6.34 5.74 4.78
C SER A 153 -7.49 6.12 5.71
N TRP A 154 -8.64 6.53 5.18
CA TRP A 154 -9.87 6.65 5.96
C TRP A 154 -10.33 5.29 6.53
N PHE A 155 -10.23 4.23 5.73
CA PHE A 155 -10.51 2.88 6.22
C PHE A 155 -9.52 2.42 7.30
N GLY A 156 -8.22 2.66 7.11
CA GLY A 156 -7.19 2.39 8.12
C GLY A 156 -7.44 3.17 9.43
N LEU A 157 -7.79 4.45 9.32
CA LEU A 157 -8.14 5.30 10.44
C LEU A 157 -9.35 4.74 11.21
N ALA A 158 -10.40 4.31 10.52
CA ALA A 158 -11.55 3.69 11.15
C ALA A 158 -11.18 2.44 11.96
N GLN A 159 -10.31 1.57 11.42
CA GLN A 159 -9.83 0.38 12.12
C GLN A 159 -9.05 0.78 13.39
N ALA A 160 -8.14 1.75 13.28
CA ALA A 160 -7.37 2.24 14.43
C ALA A 160 -8.25 2.87 15.52
N LEU A 161 -9.28 3.63 15.14
CA LEU A 161 -10.26 4.22 16.07
C LEU A 161 -11.09 3.14 16.76
N ASN A 162 -11.56 2.14 16.02
CA ASN A 162 -12.35 1.06 16.56
C ASN A 162 -11.54 0.19 17.55
N LEU A 163 -10.26 -0.08 17.26
CA LEU A 163 -9.35 -0.78 18.19
C LEU A 163 -9.18 -0.03 19.52
N GLN A 164 -9.41 1.28 19.54
CA GLN A 164 -9.39 2.11 20.75
C GLN A 164 -10.77 2.23 21.43
N GLY A 165 -11.79 1.53 20.93
CA GLY A 165 -13.16 1.61 21.44
C GLY A 165 -13.92 2.89 21.04
N ARG A 166 -13.37 3.69 20.11
CA ARG A 166 -13.99 4.93 19.61
C ARG A 166 -14.93 4.63 18.44
N THR A 167 -15.92 3.76 18.67
CA THR A 167 -16.76 3.19 17.62
C THR A 167 -17.52 4.24 16.80
N SER A 168 -18.06 5.29 17.42
CA SER A 168 -18.77 6.35 16.68
C SER A 168 -17.86 7.10 15.69
N GLU A 169 -16.60 7.35 16.06
CA GLU A 169 -15.64 8.00 15.16
C GLU A 169 -15.15 7.04 14.08
N ALA A 170 -15.01 5.76 14.39
CA ALA A 170 -14.71 4.73 13.40
C ALA A 170 -15.81 4.63 12.32
N ILE A 171 -17.08 4.71 12.73
CA ILE A 171 -18.23 4.73 11.81
C ILE A 171 -18.14 5.96 10.88
N ALA A 172 -17.91 7.16 11.43
CA ALA A 172 -17.77 8.38 10.61
C ALA A 172 -16.61 8.31 9.60
N ALA A 173 -15.49 7.69 9.99
CA ALA A 173 -14.37 7.47 9.08
C ALA A 173 -14.70 6.45 7.97
N LEU A 174 -15.47 5.40 8.26
CA LEU A 174 -15.96 4.46 7.24
C LEU A 174 -16.96 5.10 6.28
N GLU A 175 -17.86 5.96 6.77
CA GLU A 175 -18.78 6.74 5.93
C GLU A 175 -18.00 7.61 4.95
N THR A 176 -16.97 8.30 5.44
CA THR A 176 -16.09 9.11 4.59
C THR A 176 -15.40 8.25 3.53
N ALA A 177 -14.88 7.07 3.88
CA ALA A 177 -14.27 6.16 2.90
C ALA A 177 -15.27 5.70 1.82
N LEU A 178 -16.52 5.39 2.21
CA LEU A 178 -17.57 4.96 1.29
C LEU A 178 -18.05 6.08 0.37
N ASP A 179 -18.15 7.31 0.88
CA ASP A 179 -18.55 8.48 0.09
C ASP A 179 -17.50 8.80 -0.99
N LEU A 180 -16.21 8.71 -0.64
CA LEU A 180 -15.12 8.90 -1.60
C LEU A 180 -15.13 7.85 -2.70
N ASP A 181 -15.29 6.56 -2.36
CA ASP A 181 -15.40 5.48 -3.35
C ASP A 181 -16.64 5.62 -4.25
N ALA A 182 -17.79 6.00 -3.68
CA ALA A 182 -19.00 6.24 -4.47
C ALA A 182 -18.81 7.40 -5.46
N SER A 183 -18.07 8.44 -5.09
CA SER A 183 -17.80 9.60 -5.96
C SER A 183 -16.83 9.29 -7.10
N GLU A 184 -15.91 8.34 -6.93
CA GLU A 184 -15.00 7.90 -8.00
C GLU A 184 -15.76 7.19 -9.14
N VAL A 185 -16.86 6.50 -8.82
CA VAL A 185 -17.74 5.87 -9.83
C VAL A 185 -18.47 6.92 -10.69
N GLU A 186 -18.68 8.13 -10.17
CA GLU A 186 -19.40 9.20 -10.86
C GLU A 186 -18.46 10.12 -11.66
N PHE A 187 -17.19 10.26 -11.27
CA PHE A 187 -16.18 11.06 -11.98
C PHE A 187 -15.39 10.24 -13.01
N ILE A 188 -16.03 9.87 -14.13
CA ILE A 188 -15.32 9.50 -15.36
C ILE A 188 -15.60 10.59 -16.40
N PRO A 189 -14.69 11.54 -16.64
CA PRO A 189 -14.87 12.52 -17.70
C PRO A 189 -14.96 11.82 -19.07
N GLU A 190 -16.04 12.07 -19.82
CA GLU A 190 -16.15 11.66 -21.23
C GLU A 190 -15.00 12.29 -22.03
N GLY A 191 -13.96 11.51 -22.30
CA GLY A 191 -12.82 11.96 -23.11
C GLY A 191 -11.47 11.31 -22.81
N VAL A 192 -11.27 10.65 -21.66
CA VAL A 192 -10.00 9.96 -21.34
C VAL A 192 -10.10 8.49 -21.70
N GLN A 193 -10.17 8.20 -23.01
CA GLN A 193 -9.87 6.88 -23.57
C GLN A 193 -8.49 6.91 -24.24
N ASN A 194 -7.41 7.06 -23.48
CA ASN A 194 -6.09 6.53 -23.87
C ASN A 194 -5.08 6.69 -22.74
N GLU A 195 -4.08 5.79 -22.69
CA GLU A 195 -2.90 5.76 -21.81
C GLU A 195 -3.00 5.04 -20.44
N ARG A 196 -3.81 3.98 -20.34
CA ARG A 196 -3.59 2.93 -19.31
C ARG A 196 -2.50 1.93 -19.71
N SER A 197 -1.35 2.44 -20.17
CA SER A 197 -0.15 1.66 -20.51
C SER A 197 0.91 1.67 -19.41
N GLN A 198 0.62 2.25 -18.25
CA GLN A 198 1.41 1.94 -17.05
C GLN A 198 1.08 0.51 -16.62
N PRO A 199 2.09 -0.35 -16.36
CA PRO A 199 1.82 -1.62 -15.72
C PRO A 199 1.03 -1.33 -14.44
N ARG A 200 -0.15 -1.95 -14.31
CA ARG A 200 -0.92 -1.95 -13.07
C ARG A 200 -0.14 -2.80 -12.07
N LEU A 201 0.94 -2.23 -11.57
CA LEU A 201 1.72 -2.72 -10.46
C LEU A 201 0.80 -2.69 -9.23
N LEU A 202 1.09 -3.52 -8.25
CA LEU A 202 0.26 -3.83 -7.08
C LEU A 202 -0.05 -2.64 -6.13
N GLY A 203 0.00 -1.39 -6.57
CA GLY A 203 -0.75 -0.26 -5.99
C GLY A 203 -2.19 -0.22 -6.49
N GLY A 204 -2.81 -1.41 -6.58
CA GLY A 204 -4.04 -1.64 -7.33
C GLY A 204 -5.18 -0.72 -6.90
N LYS A 205 -6.03 -0.37 -7.88
CA LYS A 205 -7.46 -0.08 -7.64
C LYS A 205 -7.91 -0.87 -6.43
N MET A 206 -8.70 -0.24 -5.55
CA MET A 206 -9.39 -0.95 -4.48
C MET A 206 -9.71 -2.38 -4.94
N PRO A 207 -9.13 -3.41 -4.29
CA PRO A 207 -9.55 -4.77 -4.55
C PRO A 207 -11.06 -4.76 -4.67
N THR A 208 -11.63 -5.51 -5.61
CA THR A 208 -13.09 -5.66 -5.70
C THR A 208 -13.69 -6.13 -4.34
N ASP A 209 -12.84 -6.60 -3.43
CA ASP A 209 -13.12 -6.90 -2.02
C ASP A 209 -12.99 -5.72 -1.03
N THR A 210 -12.35 -4.59 -1.33
CA THR A 210 -12.14 -3.49 -0.35
C THR A 210 -13.41 -2.71 -0.08
N ARG A 211 -14.18 -2.30 -1.10
CA ARG A 211 -15.51 -1.72 -0.87
C ARG A 211 -16.38 -2.68 -0.06
N ALA A 212 -16.38 -3.97 -0.42
CA ALA A 212 -17.10 -4.99 0.35
C ALA A 212 -16.58 -5.09 1.79
N THR A 213 -15.28 -4.99 2.00
CA THR A 213 -14.64 -4.98 3.33
C THR A 213 -15.06 -3.76 4.15
N VAL A 214 -15.03 -2.56 3.55
CA VAL A 214 -15.45 -1.31 4.20
C VAL A 214 -16.94 -1.36 4.54
N VAL A 215 -17.79 -1.82 3.61
CA VAL A 215 -19.24 -2.01 3.84
C VAL A 215 -19.49 -3.03 4.95
N ASN A 216 -18.79 -4.17 4.94
CA ASN A 216 -18.94 -5.20 5.97
C ASN A 216 -18.50 -4.68 7.34
N ALA A 217 -17.38 -3.95 7.41
CA ALA A 217 -16.91 -3.31 8.63
C ALA A 217 -17.93 -2.29 9.15
N TYR A 218 -18.47 -1.45 8.26
CA TYR A 218 -19.48 -0.45 8.59
C TYR A 218 -20.76 -1.08 9.13
N GLN A 219 -21.31 -2.06 8.42
CA GLN A 219 -22.52 -2.78 8.83
C GLN A 219 -22.33 -3.49 10.18
N ARG A 220 -21.17 -4.11 10.39
CA ARG A 220 -20.82 -4.75 11.66
C ARG A 220 -20.78 -3.74 12.81
N LEU A 221 -20.09 -2.61 12.64
CA LEU A 221 -19.99 -1.59 13.69
C LEU A 221 -21.35 -0.94 13.99
N LEU A 222 -22.18 -0.71 12.98
CA LEU A 222 -23.56 -0.26 13.18
C LEU A 222 -24.37 -1.26 14.00
N ALA A 223 -24.27 -2.55 13.69
CA ALA A 223 -24.97 -3.59 14.44
C ALA A 223 -24.51 -3.65 15.91
N GLU A 224 -23.19 -3.57 16.15
CA GLU A 224 -22.60 -3.55 17.49
C GLU A 224 -23.04 -2.30 18.28
N SER A 225 -23.04 -1.12 17.65
CA SER A 225 -23.51 0.13 18.25
C SER A 225 -25.00 0.10 18.60
N ASN A 226 -25.83 -0.49 17.74
CA ASN A 226 -27.27 -0.59 17.99
C ASN A 226 -27.60 -1.61 19.10
N SER A 227 -26.79 -2.67 19.24
CA SER A 227 -26.97 -3.68 20.29
C SER A 227 -26.59 -3.20 21.69
N SER A 228 -25.65 -2.25 21.79
CA SER A 228 -25.17 -1.69 23.06
C SER A 228 -26.06 -0.56 23.60
N GLY A 229 -26.86 0.09 22.73
CA GLY A 229 -27.82 1.12 23.11
C GLY A 229 -29.14 0.60 23.71
N GLY A 230 -29.42 -0.71 23.66
CA GLY A 230 -30.68 -1.31 24.13
C GLY A 230 -30.67 -1.84 25.57
N ALA A 231 -29.59 -1.64 26.33
CA ALA A 231 -29.39 -2.22 27.66
C ALA A 231 -29.52 -1.21 28.83
N ASN A 232 -30.22 -0.08 28.63
CA ASN A 232 -30.51 0.91 29.68
C ASN A 232 -31.99 0.93 30.06
#